data_AF-A0A1G4I061-F1
#
_entry.id   AF-A0A1G4I061-F1
#
_cell.length_a   1.000
_cell.length_b   1.000
_cell.length_c   1.000
_cell.angle_alpha   90.00
_cell.angle_beta   90.00
_cell.angle_gamma   90.00
#
_symmetry.space_group_name_H-M   'P 1'
#
loop_
_entity.id
_entity.type
_entity.pdbx_description
1 polymer ?
#
loop_
_entity_poly.entity_id
_entity_poly.type
_entity_poly.pdbx_seq_one_letter_code
_entity_poly.pdbx_strand_id
1 'polypeptide(L)'
;MQRNLTKLSAAAFYEFVDNNFLNNKRPPVPGGSWTVEVLRNKSLADLQHIWFLLLKERNMLKSMKEHYLRHQEELGAMPAPSRLKMIDESMRNIKRVVKERDEEATARAVEIFKERLKRGIYRYPPGPPPPPGAHDKTSVVKVELSCYVEEERLRELFGRYDVFEPHKGIVRVELKLPDEVLKQKEEAEQLWTQYMAECSDVKAYHQWSTAAPSAYDYTEVELAPGIFANDAISDKGAKHSGDTETHEGVIVAARVPVPPPKEKQPPPKNPLERLKAERRSYLARTTIQLGYFPNVTLPPPRYETVEAVPRPVHPDEIEGPWEAYITYDREDGLSYAQSLGITTIGVATVLGLTEHVREPQPYAVVDPVYCEALRRERAREETLMKWPHVPEWKYEYSTYTRKHLADIVQYNYTNVVDYVDREVLLTGKSVWECPIHIDHTCGGSKTVPPHAKKPVRYMDAGIANVGVTDI
;
A
#
# COMPACT_ATOMS: atom_id res chain seq x y z
N MET A 1 47.88 -9.89 53.96
CA MET A 1 47.26 -9.59 52.66
C MET A 1 46.79 -8.13 52.67
N GLN A 2 47.65 -7.20 52.25
CA GLN A 2 47.29 -5.78 52.11
C GLN A 2 46.49 -5.61 50.81
N ARG A 3 45.24 -5.14 50.92
CA ARG A 3 44.46 -4.69 49.78
C ARG A 3 45.02 -3.33 49.33
N ASN A 4 45.74 -3.31 48.22
CA ASN A 4 46.08 -2.08 47.52
C ASN A 4 44.81 -1.44 46.98
N LEU A 5 44.24 -0.50 47.73
CA LEU A 5 43.32 0.50 47.21
C LEU A 5 44.12 1.37 46.23
N THR A 6 43.96 1.16 44.93
CA THR A 6 44.43 2.12 43.93
C THR A 6 43.71 3.44 44.20
N LYS A 7 44.43 4.41 44.77
CA LYS A 7 43.93 5.78 44.93
C LYS A 7 43.64 6.30 43.53
N LEU A 8 42.36 6.42 43.16
CA LEU A 8 41.94 7.18 41.98
C LEU A 8 42.54 8.58 42.11
N SER A 9 43.33 9.00 41.14
CA SER A 9 43.94 10.34 41.13
C SER A 9 42.86 11.41 41.07
N ALA A 10 43.08 12.56 41.72
CA ALA A 10 42.15 13.69 41.73
C ALA A 10 41.69 14.13 40.32
N ALA A 11 42.53 13.91 39.30
CA ALA A 11 42.21 14.20 37.89
C ALA A 11 40.87 13.58 37.41
N ALA A 12 40.53 12.38 37.91
CA ALA A 12 39.26 11.72 37.57
C ALA A 12 38.05 12.47 38.12
N PHE A 13 38.18 13.25 39.20
CA PHE A 13 37.12 14.12 39.71
C PHE A 13 37.10 15.47 39.00
N TYR A 14 38.25 15.97 38.57
CA TYR A 14 38.34 17.22 37.81
C TYR A 14 37.58 17.16 36.47
N GLU A 15 37.49 15.99 35.82
CA GLU A 15 36.68 15.85 34.59
C GLU A 15 35.16 15.83 34.82
N PHE A 16 34.69 15.67 36.06
CA PHE A 16 33.26 15.82 36.40
C PHE A 16 32.86 17.28 36.63
N VAL A 17 33.82 18.19 36.75
CA VAL A 17 33.60 19.61 37.01
C VAL A 17 34.00 20.43 35.78
N ASP A 18 33.16 21.37 35.36
CA ASP A 18 33.47 22.23 34.20
C ASP A 18 34.69 23.11 34.51
N ASN A 19 35.70 23.04 33.65
CA ASN A 19 36.95 23.78 33.82
C ASN A 19 36.73 25.30 33.80
N ASN A 20 35.82 25.79 32.95
CA ASN A 20 35.51 27.21 32.87
C ASN A 20 34.86 27.68 34.17
N PHE A 21 33.97 26.88 34.74
CA PHE A 21 33.35 27.16 36.03
C PHE A 21 34.40 27.24 37.15
N LEU A 22 35.28 26.24 37.24
CA LEU A 22 36.34 26.21 38.27
C LEU A 22 37.27 27.44 38.19
N ASN A 23 37.51 27.94 36.98
CA ASN A 23 38.36 29.10 36.72
C ASN A 23 37.59 30.44 36.69
N ASN A 24 36.32 30.46 37.08
CA ASN A 24 35.43 31.63 37.04
C ASN A 24 35.42 32.31 35.66
N LYS A 25 35.23 31.52 34.59
CA LYS A 25 35.11 31.94 33.19
C LYS A 25 33.75 31.53 32.64
N ARG A 26 33.23 32.31 31.68
CA ARG A 26 31.98 31.96 31.00
C ARG A 26 32.21 30.80 30.01
N PRO A 27 31.52 29.66 30.14
CA PRO A 27 31.63 28.57 29.18
C PRO A 27 30.98 28.98 27.84
N PRO A 28 31.67 28.81 26.70
CA PRO A 28 31.10 29.10 25.38
C PRO A 28 30.08 28.03 24.96
N VAL A 29 29.16 28.41 24.07
CA VAL A 29 28.29 27.44 23.37
C VAL A 29 29.10 26.81 22.24
N PRO A 30 29.18 25.47 22.14
CA PRO A 30 29.89 24.79 21.07
C PRO A 30 29.17 24.94 19.72
N GLY A 31 29.84 24.59 18.62
CA GLY A 31 29.34 24.80 17.26
C GLY A 31 28.07 24.00 16.90
N GLY A 32 28.00 22.72 17.28
CA GLY A 32 26.86 21.86 16.90
C GLY A 32 26.92 20.44 17.47
N SER A 33 25.93 19.62 17.09
CA SER A 33 25.78 18.20 17.47
C SER A 33 26.22 17.27 16.33
N TRP A 34 26.45 16.00 16.66
CA TRP A 34 26.74 14.97 15.65
C TRP A 34 25.47 14.63 14.86
N THR A 35 25.47 14.90 13.56
CA THR A 35 24.35 14.60 12.66
C THR A 35 24.36 13.14 12.21
N VAL A 36 23.18 12.60 11.90
CA VAL A 36 23.04 11.21 11.39
C VAL A 36 23.87 11.00 10.12
N GLU A 37 23.92 11.99 9.22
CA GLU A 37 24.67 11.91 7.96
C GLU A 37 26.17 11.69 8.18
N VAL A 38 26.78 12.40 9.14
CA VAL A 38 28.20 12.20 9.49
C VAL A 38 28.40 10.86 10.17
N LEU A 39 27.50 10.47 11.08
CA LEU A 39 27.59 9.25 11.86
C LEU A 39 27.47 7.97 11.01
N ARG A 40 26.69 8.01 9.92
CA ARG A 40 26.60 6.90 8.95
C ARG A 40 27.95 6.53 8.35
N ASN A 41 28.86 7.49 8.23
CA ASN A 41 30.20 7.30 7.67
C ASN A 41 31.25 6.88 8.72
N LYS A 42 30.86 6.67 9.98
CA LYS A 42 31.77 6.29 11.07
C LYS A 42 31.73 4.79 11.34
N SER A 43 32.87 4.19 11.66
CA SER A 43 32.96 2.78 12.04
C SER A 43 32.23 2.52 13.36
N LEU A 44 31.84 1.27 13.64
CA LEU A 44 31.21 0.92 14.92
C LEU A 44 32.13 1.24 16.12
N ALA A 45 33.45 1.05 15.95
CA ALA A 45 34.46 1.38 16.95
C ALA A 45 34.54 2.89 17.23
N ASP A 46 34.43 3.71 16.18
CA ASP A 46 34.36 5.16 16.34
C ASP A 46 33.05 5.59 17.00
N LEU A 47 31.92 4.99 16.61
CA LEU A 47 30.60 5.28 17.18
C LEU A 47 30.54 5.00 18.69
N GLN A 48 31.09 3.87 19.15
CA GLN A 48 31.17 3.59 20.58
C GLN A 48 32.16 4.54 21.29
N HIS A 49 33.28 4.90 20.65
CA HIS A 49 34.25 5.80 21.25
C HIS A 49 33.65 7.20 21.47
N ILE A 50 33.05 7.78 20.44
CA ILE A 50 32.34 9.07 20.57
C ILE A 50 31.18 8.98 21.54
N TRP A 51 30.48 7.85 21.63
CA TRP A 51 29.43 7.64 22.62
C TRP A 51 29.96 7.79 24.06
N PHE A 52 31.11 7.18 24.38
CA PHE A 52 31.73 7.35 25.69
C PHE A 52 32.20 8.79 25.95
N LEU A 53 32.71 9.49 24.93
CA LEU A 53 33.05 10.92 25.06
C LEU A 53 31.80 11.76 25.39
N LEU A 54 30.71 11.55 24.64
CA LEU A 54 29.43 12.23 24.88
C LEU A 54 28.85 11.88 26.25
N LEU A 55 29.02 10.63 26.70
CA LEU A 55 28.56 10.17 28.02
C LEU A 55 29.31 10.89 29.15
N LYS A 56 30.63 11.04 29.03
CA LYS A 56 31.46 11.77 29.99
C LYS A 56 31.07 13.26 30.04
N GLU A 57 30.95 13.90 28.87
CA GLU A 57 30.50 15.30 28.76
C GLU A 57 29.11 15.49 29.38
N ARG A 58 28.16 14.58 29.09
CA ARG A 58 26.82 14.61 29.68
C ARG A 58 26.86 14.52 31.21
N ASN A 59 27.69 13.64 31.76
CA ASN A 59 27.82 13.48 33.21
C ASN A 59 28.36 14.75 33.88
N MET A 60 29.36 15.40 33.26
CA MET A 60 29.87 16.70 33.71
C MET A 60 28.79 17.79 33.63
N LEU A 61 28.09 17.91 32.49
CA LEU A 61 27.02 18.89 32.32
C LEU A 61 25.84 18.69 33.28
N LYS A 62 25.48 17.43 33.60
CA LYS A 62 24.46 17.13 34.61
C LYS A 62 24.92 17.48 36.02
N SER A 63 26.20 17.23 36.34
CA SER A 63 26.81 17.65 37.61
C SER A 63 26.78 19.18 37.77
N MET A 64 27.10 19.91 36.70
CA MET A 64 26.98 21.38 36.69
C MET A 64 25.53 21.83 36.81
N LYS A 65 24.62 21.25 36.04
CA LYS A 65 23.19 21.59 36.11
C LYS A 65 22.66 21.40 37.53
N GLU A 66 22.99 20.28 38.18
CA GLU A 66 22.63 20.01 39.57
C GLU A 66 23.25 21.02 40.54
N HIS A 67 24.52 21.40 40.36
CA HIS A 67 25.18 22.40 41.20
C HIS A 67 24.48 23.76 41.12
N TYR A 68 24.15 24.24 39.92
CA TYR A 68 23.38 25.47 39.69
C TYR A 68 21.96 25.39 40.25
N LEU A 69 21.32 24.22 40.20
CA LEU A 69 20.01 24.00 40.85
C LEU A 69 20.13 24.10 42.38
N ARG A 70 21.20 23.56 42.97
CA ARG A 70 21.45 23.63 44.41
C ARG A 70 21.71 25.05 44.92
N HIS A 71 22.29 25.92 44.08
CA HIS A 71 22.68 27.29 44.45
C HIS A 71 22.06 28.31 43.50
N GLN A 72 20.78 28.12 43.15
CA GLN A 72 20.10 28.92 42.12
C GLN A 72 20.02 30.41 42.49
N GLU A 73 19.86 30.72 43.78
CA GLU A 73 19.85 32.11 44.29
C GLU A 73 21.22 32.77 44.18
N GLU A 74 22.31 32.02 44.39
CA GLU A 74 23.68 32.55 44.40
C GLU A 74 24.26 32.68 42.99
N LEU A 75 23.97 31.71 42.12
CA LEU A 75 24.63 31.56 40.81
C LEU A 75 23.72 31.90 39.62
N GLY A 76 22.41 32.02 39.83
CA GLY A 76 21.43 32.22 38.75
C GLY A 76 21.30 31.03 37.80
N ALA A 77 20.92 31.30 36.55
CA ALA A 77 20.72 30.27 35.53
C ALA A 77 22.06 29.71 35.00
N MET A 78 22.12 28.39 34.79
CA MET A 78 23.29 27.73 34.20
C MET A 78 23.63 28.33 32.81
N PRO A 79 24.88 28.77 32.57
CA PRO A 79 25.30 29.28 31.28
C PRO A 79 25.39 28.16 30.22
N ALA A 80 25.06 28.50 28.98
CA ALA A 80 25.09 27.59 27.82
C ALA A 80 24.31 26.26 28.03
N PRO A 81 23.00 26.31 28.36
CA PRO A 81 22.20 25.11 28.63
C PRO A 81 21.94 24.26 27.37
N SER A 82 22.06 24.84 26.17
CA SER A 82 21.89 24.15 24.89
C SER A 82 22.87 23.00 24.67
N ARG A 83 24.02 22.99 25.38
CA ARG A 83 24.99 21.88 25.37
C ARG A 83 24.33 20.54 25.68
N LEU A 84 23.45 20.48 26.69
CA LEU A 84 22.74 19.24 27.05
C LEU A 84 21.87 18.72 25.89
N LYS A 85 21.13 19.61 25.21
CA LYS A 85 20.29 19.24 24.05
C LYS A 85 21.14 18.68 22.90
N MET A 86 22.28 19.30 22.62
CA MET A 86 23.20 18.86 21.56
C MET A 86 23.80 17.48 21.85
N ILE A 87 24.13 17.19 23.11
CA ILE A 87 24.64 15.88 23.53
C ILE A 87 23.54 14.83 23.42
N ASP A 88 22.34 15.08 23.94
CA ASP A 88 21.20 14.15 23.87
C ASP A 88 20.78 13.87 22.41
N GLU A 89 20.85 14.88 21.52
CA GLU A 89 20.67 14.72 20.09
C GLU A 89 21.75 13.84 19.45
N SER A 90 23.02 14.10 19.72
CA SER A 90 24.14 13.30 19.22
C SER A 90 24.01 11.84 19.65
N MET A 91 23.64 11.58 20.91
CA MET A 91 23.42 10.23 21.42
C MET A 91 22.20 9.55 20.76
N ARG A 92 21.08 10.25 20.58
CA ARG A 92 19.93 9.70 19.84
C ARG A 92 20.29 9.34 18.39
N ASN A 93 21.09 10.19 17.73
CA ASN A 93 21.53 9.96 16.36
C ASN A 93 22.47 8.74 16.27
N ILE A 94 23.40 8.56 17.21
CA ILE A 94 24.23 7.35 17.28
C ILE A 94 23.34 6.10 17.46
N LYS A 95 22.39 6.13 18.40
CA LYS A 95 21.47 5.00 18.63
C LYS A 95 20.67 4.67 17.36
N ARG A 96 20.24 5.69 16.62
CA ARG A 96 19.54 5.51 15.35
C ARG A 96 20.42 4.83 14.31
N VAL A 97 21.65 5.28 14.09
CA VAL A 97 22.57 4.68 13.10
C VAL A 97 22.91 3.24 13.47
N VAL A 98 23.14 2.96 14.76
CA VAL A 98 23.39 1.58 15.22
C VAL A 98 22.17 0.70 14.98
N LYS A 99 20.96 1.20 15.26
CA LYS A 99 19.72 0.47 15.01
C LYS A 99 19.51 0.17 13.51
N GLU A 100 19.74 1.15 12.64
CA GLU A 100 19.65 0.97 11.18
C GLU A 100 20.57 -0.17 10.70
N ARG A 101 21.82 -0.19 11.17
CA ARG A 101 22.80 -1.25 10.82
C ARG A 101 22.43 -2.63 11.37
N ASP A 102 21.90 -2.68 12.59
CA ASP A 102 21.48 -3.92 13.24
C ASP A 102 20.24 -4.52 12.55
N GLU A 103 19.29 -3.68 12.12
CA GLU A 103 18.13 -4.09 11.33
C GLU A 103 18.55 -4.68 9.98
N GLU A 104 19.49 -4.06 9.26
CA GLU A 104 20.06 -4.59 8.00
C GLU A 104 20.75 -5.94 8.20
N ALA A 105 21.60 -6.04 9.23
CA ALA A 105 22.32 -7.28 9.55
C ALA A 105 21.35 -8.40 9.95
N THR A 106 20.32 -8.08 10.74
CA THR A 106 19.28 -9.01 11.16
C THR A 106 18.46 -9.50 9.97
N ALA A 107 18.02 -8.60 9.09
CA ALA A 107 17.29 -8.96 7.88
C ALA A 107 18.09 -9.94 7.00
N ARG A 108 19.39 -9.66 6.80
CA ARG A 108 20.27 -10.54 6.02
C ARG A 108 20.49 -11.89 6.71
N ALA A 109 20.69 -11.90 8.02
CA ALA A 109 20.86 -13.14 8.78
C ALA A 109 19.60 -14.01 8.75
N VAL A 110 18.41 -13.41 8.86
CA VAL A 110 17.12 -14.10 8.78
C VAL A 110 16.89 -14.69 7.39
N GLU A 111 17.20 -13.96 6.32
CA GLU A 111 17.12 -14.47 4.94
C GLU A 111 18.02 -15.70 4.73
N ILE A 112 19.30 -15.60 5.12
CA ILE A 112 20.25 -16.73 5.07
C ILE A 112 19.71 -17.90 5.89
N PHE A 113 19.21 -17.65 7.10
CA PHE A 113 18.69 -18.70 7.96
C PHE A 113 17.46 -19.38 7.35
N LYS A 114 16.54 -18.64 6.71
CA LYS A 114 15.39 -19.19 5.98
C LYS A 114 15.82 -20.06 4.79
N GLU A 115 16.87 -19.67 4.05
CA GLU A 115 17.46 -20.50 2.98
C GLU A 115 18.04 -21.81 3.55
N ARG A 116 18.80 -21.73 4.64
CA ARG A 116 19.36 -22.91 5.32
C ARG A 116 18.26 -23.84 5.85
N LEU A 117 17.18 -23.27 6.39
CA LEU A 117 16.03 -24.03 6.85
C LEU A 117 15.29 -24.73 5.70
N LYS A 118 15.11 -24.06 4.55
CA LYS A 118 14.50 -24.65 3.36
C LYS A 118 15.31 -25.85 2.84
N ARG A 119 16.64 -25.77 2.92
CA ARG A 119 17.55 -26.86 2.54
C ARG A 119 17.57 -28.04 3.52
N GLY A 120 17.12 -27.86 4.77
CA GLY A 120 17.00 -28.96 5.72
C GLY A 120 18.32 -29.52 6.24
N ILE A 121 19.35 -28.67 6.44
CA ILE A 121 20.69 -29.13 6.81
C ILE A 121 20.88 -29.39 8.31
N TYR A 122 19.97 -28.92 9.16
CA TYR A 122 20.09 -29.05 10.61
C TYR A 122 19.50 -30.37 11.08
N ARG A 123 20.23 -31.09 11.93
CA ARG A 123 19.81 -32.38 12.49
C ARG A 123 20.33 -32.53 13.91
N TYR A 124 19.45 -33.00 14.79
CA TYR A 124 19.83 -33.63 16.05
C TYR A 124 19.35 -35.09 15.97
N PRO A 125 20.21 -36.10 16.14
CA PRO A 125 21.62 -36.07 16.58
C PRO A 125 22.63 -35.51 15.56
N PRO A 126 23.85 -35.11 16.00
CA PRO A 126 24.88 -34.55 15.11
C PRO A 126 25.32 -35.54 14.01
N GLY A 127 25.15 -35.13 12.76
CA GLY A 127 25.54 -35.90 11.58
C GLY A 127 24.87 -35.37 10.31
N PRO A 128 25.35 -35.77 9.12
CA PRO A 128 24.69 -35.35 7.88
C PRO A 128 23.26 -35.92 7.80
N PRO A 129 22.30 -35.18 7.21
CA PRO A 129 21.01 -35.75 6.87
C PRO A 129 21.18 -36.79 5.75
N PRO A 130 20.25 -37.77 5.64
CA PRO A 130 20.20 -38.65 4.49
C PRO A 130 20.11 -37.84 3.17
N PRO A 131 20.68 -38.35 2.07
CA PRO A 131 20.64 -37.63 0.79
C PRO A 131 19.18 -37.40 0.33
N PRO A 132 18.88 -36.24 -0.28
CA PRO A 132 17.61 -36.01 -0.97
C PRO A 132 17.36 -37.09 -2.02
N GLY A 133 16.11 -37.54 -2.19
CA GLY A 133 15.75 -38.59 -3.14
C GLY A 133 15.83 -40.04 -2.62
N ALA A 134 16.60 -40.33 -1.56
CA ALA A 134 16.65 -41.70 -1.01
C ALA A 134 15.34 -42.13 -0.29
N HIS A 135 14.51 -41.16 0.10
CA HIS A 135 13.21 -41.38 0.73
C HIS A 135 12.03 -41.08 -0.22
N ASP A 136 12.29 -40.42 -1.36
CA ASP A 136 11.26 -40.01 -2.31
C ASP A 136 10.95 -41.14 -3.28
N LYS A 137 10.33 -42.22 -2.78
CA LYS A 137 9.92 -43.36 -3.61
C LYS A 137 8.66 -43.08 -4.42
N THR A 138 8.54 -41.88 -4.98
CA THR A 138 7.32 -41.37 -5.64
C THR A 138 7.71 -40.60 -6.90
N SER A 139 6.89 -40.68 -7.94
CA SER A 139 7.03 -39.88 -9.17
C SER A 139 5.84 -38.92 -9.35
N VAL A 140 6.04 -37.85 -10.10
CA VAL A 140 4.98 -36.88 -10.42
C VAL A 140 4.88 -36.74 -11.92
N VAL A 141 3.76 -37.20 -12.47
CA VAL A 141 3.48 -37.08 -13.91
C VAL A 141 2.69 -35.79 -14.14
N LYS A 142 3.23 -34.92 -14.99
CA LYS A 142 2.52 -33.75 -15.54
C LYS A 142 1.79 -34.20 -16.80
N VAL A 143 0.47 -34.07 -16.79
CA VAL A 143 -0.40 -34.32 -17.94
C VAL A 143 -0.96 -32.99 -18.42
N GLU A 144 -0.77 -32.69 -19.70
CA GLU A 144 -1.33 -31.50 -20.34
C GLU A 144 -2.65 -31.87 -21.02
N LEU A 145 -3.72 -31.19 -20.63
CA LEU A 145 -5.10 -31.46 -21.07
C LEU A 145 -5.63 -30.24 -21.81
N SER A 146 -6.38 -30.43 -22.90
CA SER A 146 -6.98 -29.30 -23.63
C SER A 146 -8.12 -28.60 -22.89
N CYS A 147 -8.76 -29.30 -21.95
CA CYS A 147 -9.93 -28.84 -21.20
C CYS A 147 -9.85 -29.31 -19.75
N TYR A 148 -10.66 -28.72 -18.88
CA TYR A 148 -10.81 -29.18 -17.51
C TYR A 148 -11.39 -30.61 -17.48
N VAL A 149 -10.83 -31.44 -16.59
CA VAL A 149 -11.30 -32.80 -16.30
C VAL A 149 -11.39 -32.93 -14.79
N GLU A 150 -12.41 -33.60 -14.28
CA GLU A 150 -12.57 -33.78 -12.84
C GLU A 150 -11.40 -34.58 -12.24
N GLU A 151 -10.99 -34.21 -11.03
CA GLU A 151 -9.91 -34.89 -10.30
C GLU A 151 -10.20 -36.39 -10.12
N GLU A 152 -11.45 -36.73 -9.79
CA GLU A 152 -11.88 -38.11 -9.58
C GLU A 152 -11.81 -38.93 -10.88
N ARG A 153 -12.22 -38.31 -12.00
CA ARG A 153 -12.11 -38.88 -13.35
C ARG A 153 -10.66 -39.15 -13.73
N LEU A 154 -9.76 -38.21 -13.45
CA LEU A 154 -8.32 -38.42 -13.66
C LEU A 154 -7.79 -39.55 -12.76
N ARG A 155 -8.22 -39.60 -11.50
CA ARG A 155 -7.79 -40.62 -10.54
C ARG A 155 -8.25 -42.03 -10.93
N GLU A 156 -9.46 -42.21 -11.44
CA GLU A 156 -9.90 -43.54 -11.88
C GLU A 156 -9.18 -44.00 -13.14
N LEU A 157 -8.92 -43.10 -14.11
CA LEU A 157 -8.31 -43.43 -15.38
C LEU A 157 -6.82 -43.68 -15.28
N PHE A 158 -6.12 -42.87 -14.50
CA PHE A 158 -4.69 -43.04 -14.21
C PHE A 158 -4.43 -43.96 -13.02
N GLY A 159 -5.48 -44.49 -12.39
CA GLY A 159 -5.36 -45.39 -11.26
C GLY A 159 -4.70 -46.71 -11.65
N ARG A 160 -3.85 -47.22 -10.77
CA ARG A 160 -3.21 -48.53 -10.90
C ARG A 160 -4.25 -49.64 -10.76
N TYR A 161 -4.42 -50.45 -11.81
CA TYR A 161 -5.36 -51.58 -11.78
C TYR A 161 -4.86 -52.74 -10.89
N ASP A 162 -3.56 -52.79 -10.57
CA ASP A 162 -2.94 -53.81 -9.71
C ASP A 162 -2.99 -53.46 -8.21
N VAL A 163 -3.44 -52.26 -7.84
CA VAL A 163 -3.49 -51.79 -6.45
C VAL A 163 -4.91 -51.89 -5.91
N PHE A 164 -5.14 -52.80 -4.98
CA PHE A 164 -6.42 -53.00 -4.28
C PHE A 164 -6.58 -52.04 -3.09
N GLU A 165 -6.43 -50.75 -3.35
CA GLU A 165 -6.62 -49.68 -2.37
C GLU A 165 -7.45 -48.56 -3.00
N PRO A 166 -8.23 -47.78 -2.21
CA PRO A 166 -9.12 -46.76 -2.76
C PRO A 166 -8.36 -45.66 -3.52
N HIS A 167 -7.10 -45.39 -3.14
CA HIS A 167 -6.26 -44.40 -3.79
C HIS A 167 -5.64 -44.89 -5.11
N LYS A 168 -5.77 -46.19 -5.45
CA LYS A 168 -5.29 -46.80 -6.71
C LYS A 168 -3.85 -46.42 -7.07
N GLY A 169 -2.95 -46.40 -6.08
CA GLY A 169 -1.54 -46.03 -6.28
C GLY A 169 -1.28 -44.56 -6.62
N ILE A 170 -2.26 -43.66 -6.45
CA ILE A 170 -2.14 -42.20 -6.63
C ILE A 170 -2.30 -41.50 -5.28
N VAL A 171 -1.30 -40.72 -4.87
CA VAL A 171 -1.34 -39.93 -3.63
C VAL A 171 -2.31 -38.75 -3.79
N ARG A 172 -2.13 -37.93 -4.83
CA ARG A 172 -2.97 -36.76 -5.12
C ARG A 172 -2.92 -36.39 -6.59
N VAL A 173 -3.94 -35.67 -7.04
CA VAL A 173 -4.02 -35.05 -8.36
C VAL A 173 -4.26 -33.55 -8.16
N GLU A 174 -3.42 -32.71 -8.73
CA GLU A 174 -3.51 -31.25 -8.60
C GLU A 174 -3.63 -30.63 -9.99
N LEU A 175 -4.71 -29.86 -10.22
CA LEU A 175 -4.97 -29.20 -11.49
C LEU A 175 -4.58 -27.73 -11.41
N LYS A 176 -3.82 -27.25 -12.38
CA LYS A 176 -3.40 -25.85 -12.50
C LYS A 176 -3.54 -25.35 -13.92
N LEU A 177 -3.81 -24.06 -14.04
CA LEU A 177 -3.61 -23.31 -15.26
C LEU A 177 -2.22 -22.65 -15.23
N PRO A 178 -1.50 -22.61 -16.36
CA PRO A 178 -0.30 -21.80 -16.48
C PRO A 178 -0.58 -20.31 -16.26
N ASP A 179 0.39 -19.57 -15.71
CA ASP A 179 0.25 -18.13 -15.44
C ASP A 179 -0.06 -17.32 -16.71
N GLU A 180 0.49 -17.73 -17.85
CA GLU A 180 0.23 -17.10 -19.15
C GLU A 180 -1.24 -17.22 -19.56
N VAL A 181 -1.82 -18.41 -19.39
CA VAL A 181 -3.24 -18.67 -19.69
C VAL A 181 -4.13 -17.96 -18.68
N LEU A 182 -3.78 -17.97 -17.39
CA LEU A 182 -4.54 -17.28 -16.35
C LEU A 182 -4.63 -15.76 -16.65
N LYS A 183 -3.52 -15.16 -17.05
CA LYS A 183 -3.47 -13.76 -17.49
C LYS A 183 -4.28 -13.52 -18.76
N GLN A 184 -4.21 -14.44 -19.73
CA GLN A 184 -5.02 -14.36 -20.95
C GLN A 184 -6.52 -14.44 -20.64
N LYS A 185 -6.95 -15.29 -19.69
CA LYS A 185 -8.34 -15.36 -19.24
C LYS A 185 -8.78 -14.07 -18.53
N GLU A 186 -7.92 -13.51 -17.69
CA GLU A 186 -8.18 -12.22 -17.04
C GLU A 186 -8.34 -11.09 -18.08
N GLU A 187 -7.46 -11.01 -19.07
CA GLU A 187 -7.54 -10.04 -20.16
C GLU A 187 -8.81 -10.24 -21.01
N ALA A 188 -9.15 -11.48 -21.35
CA ALA A 188 -10.37 -11.80 -22.08
C ALA A 188 -11.64 -11.40 -21.30
N GLU A 189 -11.68 -11.56 -19.97
CA GLU A 189 -12.81 -11.16 -19.13
C GLU A 189 -12.94 -9.63 -19.09
N GLN A 190 -11.82 -8.92 -19.00
CA GLN A 190 -11.80 -7.46 -19.07
C GLN A 190 -12.31 -6.95 -20.42
N LEU A 191 -11.85 -7.55 -21.53
CA LEU A 191 -12.32 -7.22 -22.87
C LEU A 191 -13.79 -7.58 -23.08
N TRP A 192 -14.25 -8.71 -22.54
CA TRP A 192 -15.65 -9.13 -22.60
C TRP A 192 -16.56 -8.16 -21.85
N THR A 193 -16.14 -7.73 -20.64
CA THR A 193 -16.86 -6.72 -19.86
C THR A 193 -16.94 -5.38 -20.61
N GLN A 194 -15.84 -4.96 -21.24
CA GLN A 194 -15.81 -3.75 -22.08
C GLN A 194 -16.73 -3.88 -23.30
N TYR A 195 -16.71 -5.01 -23.98
CA TYR A 195 -17.57 -5.30 -25.13
C TYR A 195 -19.05 -5.27 -24.74
N MET A 196 -19.43 -5.92 -23.64
CA MET A 196 -20.83 -5.93 -23.17
C MET A 196 -21.31 -4.51 -22.81
N ALA A 197 -20.44 -3.69 -22.20
CA ALA A 197 -20.73 -2.29 -21.95
C ALA A 197 -20.89 -1.50 -23.26
N GLU A 198 -19.96 -1.64 -24.21
CA GLU A 198 -20.01 -0.93 -25.50
C GLU A 198 -21.24 -1.32 -26.33
N CYS A 199 -21.59 -2.61 -26.40
CA CYS A 199 -22.81 -3.08 -27.05
C CYS A 199 -24.07 -2.48 -26.41
N SER A 200 -24.13 -2.45 -25.08
CA SER A 200 -25.24 -1.85 -24.34
C SER A 200 -25.35 -0.35 -24.63
N ASP A 201 -24.22 0.37 -24.63
CA ASP A 201 -24.15 1.80 -24.91
C ASP A 201 -24.58 2.13 -26.36
N VAL A 202 -24.07 1.38 -27.35
CA VAL A 202 -24.45 1.53 -28.77
C VAL A 202 -25.94 1.33 -28.96
N LYS A 203 -26.50 0.27 -28.36
CA LYS A 203 -27.93 -0.04 -28.44
C LYS A 203 -28.77 1.08 -27.83
N ALA A 204 -28.44 1.50 -26.61
CA ALA A 204 -29.18 2.52 -25.89
C ALA A 204 -29.10 3.89 -26.57
N TYR A 205 -27.96 4.22 -27.19
CA TYR A 205 -27.77 5.48 -27.93
C TYR A 205 -28.60 5.51 -29.22
N HIS A 206 -28.51 4.47 -30.04
CA HIS A 206 -29.17 4.44 -31.37
C HIS A 206 -30.65 4.08 -31.32
N GLN A 207 -31.15 3.48 -30.22
CA GLN A 207 -32.57 3.18 -30.03
C GLN A 207 -33.47 4.41 -30.32
N TRP A 208 -33.04 5.59 -29.88
CA TRP A 208 -33.77 6.85 -30.06
C TRP A 208 -33.66 7.40 -31.49
N SER A 209 -32.54 7.12 -32.18
CA SER A 209 -32.32 7.53 -33.56
C SER A 209 -33.17 6.71 -34.54
N THR A 210 -33.30 5.41 -34.31
CA THR A 210 -34.09 4.49 -35.15
C THR A 210 -35.60 4.68 -35.02
N ALA A 211 -36.08 5.17 -33.86
CA ALA A 211 -37.51 5.31 -33.57
C ALA A 211 -38.12 6.65 -34.05
N ALA A 212 -37.39 7.44 -34.82
CA ALA A 212 -37.89 8.69 -35.38
C ALA A 212 -38.89 8.46 -36.54
N PRO A 213 -40.01 9.20 -36.61
CA PRO A 213 -40.38 10.34 -35.76
C PRO A 213 -41.21 9.96 -34.50
N SER A 214 -41.08 10.73 -33.43
CA SER A 214 -41.83 10.56 -32.16
C SER A 214 -43.04 11.49 -32.08
N ALA A 215 -44.07 11.10 -31.31
CA ALA A 215 -45.23 11.96 -31.05
C ALA A 215 -44.85 13.30 -30.38
N TYR A 216 -43.81 13.31 -29.54
CA TYR A 216 -43.34 14.51 -28.85
C TYR A 216 -42.58 15.47 -29.77
N ASP A 217 -42.08 15.01 -30.92
CA ASP A 217 -41.46 15.90 -31.91
C ASP A 217 -42.50 16.82 -32.58
N TYR A 218 -43.79 16.44 -32.54
CA TYR A 218 -44.93 17.22 -33.04
C TYR A 218 -45.70 17.95 -31.93
N THR A 219 -45.11 18.09 -30.74
CA THR A 219 -45.77 18.82 -29.65
C THR A 219 -46.00 20.28 -30.04
N GLU A 220 -47.14 20.83 -29.69
CA GLU A 220 -47.44 22.24 -29.94
C GLU A 220 -46.56 23.13 -29.06
N VAL A 221 -45.73 23.97 -29.69
CA VAL A 221 -44.90 24.98 -29.02
C VAL A 221 -45.17 26.32 -29.69
N GLU A 222 -45.79 27.24 -28.95
CA GLU A 222 -46.01 28.61 -29.40
C GLU A 222 -44.68 29.37 -29.33
N LEU A 223 -44.12 29.71 -30.49
CA LEU A 223 -42.84 30.40 -30.62
C LEU A 223 -43.00 31.93 -30.46
N ALA A 224 -44.11 32.43 -31.00
CA ALA A 224 -44.55 33.81 -30.90
C ALA A 224 -46.09 33.83 -30.89
N PRO A 225 -46.73 34.92 -30.41
CA PRO A 225 -48.19 34.99 -30.34
C PRO A 225 -48.86 34.64 -31.66
N GLY A 226 -49.56 33.50 -31.71
CA GLY A 226 -50.23 32.99 -32.92
C GLY A 226 -49.35 32.30 -33.96
N ILE A 227 -48.10 31.93 -33.62
CA ILE A 227 -47.18 31.16 -34.47
C ILE A 227 -46.69 29.94 -33.68
N PHE A 228 -47.04 28.75 -34.15
CA PHE A 228 -46.64 27.48 -33.57
C PHE A 228 -45.51 26.83 -34.38
N ALA A 229 -44.66 26.06 -33.72
CA ALA A 229 -43.61 25.27 -34.38
C ALA A 229 -44.18 24.34 -35.47
N ASN A 230 -45.38 23.80 -35.24
CA ASN A 230 -46.03 22.89 -36.18
C ASN A 230 -46.58 23.59 -37.44
N ASP A 231 -46.74 24.92 -37.43
CA ASP A 231 -47.24 25.67 -38.59
C ASP A 231 -46.25 25.66 -39.77
N ALA A 232 -44.98 25.35 -39.50
CA ALA A 232 -43.91 25.28 -40.51
C ALA A 232 -43.72 23.88 -41.14
N ILE A 233 -44.48 22.88 -40.69
CA ILE A 233 -44.33 21.49 -41.16
C ILE A 233 -45.05 21.32 -42.50
N SER A 234 -44.41 20.63 -43.45
CA SER A 234 -44.96 20.27 -44.75
C SER A 234 -44.87 18.76 -45.00
N ASP A 235 -45.99 18.13 -45.29
CA ASP A 235 -46.05 16.69 -45.55
C ASP A 235 -45.66 16.41 -47.01
N LYS A 236 -44.57 15.68 -47.21
CA LYS A 236 -44.15 15.16 -48.52
C LYS A 236 -44.48 13.68 -48.60
N GLY A 237 -45.72 13.39 -48.95
CA GLY A 237 -46.19 12.05 -49.29
C GLY A 237 -46.80 12.06 -50.69
N ALA A 238 -46.16 11.41 -51.67
CA ALA A 238 -46.68 11.33 -53.03
C ALA A 238 -46.89 9.87 -53.43
N LYS A 239 -48.15 9.38 -53.35
CA LYS A 239 -48.52 7.98 -53.56
C LYS A 239 -48.15 7.39 -54.94
N HIS A 240 -47.77 8.21 -55.92
CA HIS A 240 -47.46 7.80 -57.30
C HIS A 240 -46.11 8.32 -57.84
N SER A 241 -45.39 9.18 -57.11
CA SER A 241 -44.15 9.80 -57.61
C SER A 241 -42.96 9.73 -56.65
N GLY A 242 -43.13 9.19 -55.44
CA GLY A 242 -42.04 8.86 -54.52
C GLY A 242 -42.44 7.75 -53.57
N ASP A 243 -41.58 6.76 -53.38
CA ASP A 243 -41.87 5.54 -52.60
C ASP A 243 -41.77 5.75 -51.07
N THR A 244 -41.84 6.98 -50.55
CA THR A 244 -41.64 7.26 -49.10
C THR A 244 -42.41 8.49 -48.64
N GLU A 245 -43.05 8.38 -47.47
CA GLU A 245 -43.67 9.49 -46.74
C GLU A 245 -42.64 10.15 -45.82
N THR A 246 -42.45 11.47 -45.93
CA THR A 246 -41.54 12.24 -45.07
C THR A 246 -42.16 13.59 -44.71
N HIS A 247 -41.77 14.15 -43.56
CA HIS A 247 -42.15 15.49 -43.14
C HIS A 247 -40.96 16.44 -43.31
N GLU A 248 -41.16 17.55 -44.01
CA GLU A 248 -40.21 18.67 -44.09
C GLU A 248 -40.58 19.72 -43.03
N GLY A 249 -39.60 20.37 -42.41
CA GLY A 249 -39.84 21.45 -41.43
C GLY A 249 -40.09 21.01 -39.99
N VAL A 250 -40.28 19.71 -39.72
CA VAL A 250 -40.36 19.17 -38.34
C VAL A 250 -38.99 19.09 -37.68
N ILE A 251 -38.89 19.49 -36.40
CA ILE A 251 -37.65 19.39 -35.61
C ILE A 251 -37.63 18.08 -34.84
N VAL A 252 -37.03 17.06 -35.45
CA VAL A 252 -36.87 15.74 -34.82
C VAL A 252 -35.67 15.76 -33.88
N ALA A 253 -35.90 15.64 -32.57
CA ALA A 253 -34.84 15.77 -31.56
C ALA A 253 -33.67 14.79 -31.79
N ALA A 254 -33.96 13.56 -32.21
CA ALA A 254 -32.96 12.52 -32.46
C ALA A 254 -32.07 12.77 -33.70
N ARG A 255 -32.44 13.72 -34.57
CA ARG A 255 -31.68 14.09 -35.78
C ARG A 255 -30.93 15.43 -35.63
N VAL A 256 -31.05 16.10 -34.48
CA VAL A 256 -30.34 17.34 -34.20
C VAL A 256 -28.84 17.05 -34.07
N PRO A 257 -27.95 17.80 -34.75
CA PRO A 257 -26.52 17.60 -34.61
C PRO A 257 -26.05 17.95 -33.19
N VAL A 258 -25.46 16.97 -32.50
CA VAL A 258 -24.99 17.11 -31.12
C VAL A 258 -23.60 17.76 -31.10
N PRO A 259 -23.36 18.83 -30.31
CA PRO A 259 -22.04 19.41 -30.17
C PRO A 259 -21.10 18.47 -29.39
N PRO A 260 -19.78 18.48 -29.66
CA PRO A 260 -18.82 17.63 -28.95
C PRO A 260 -18.78 17.95 -27.46
N PRO A 261 -18.51 16.96 -26.58
CA PRO A 261 -18.38 17.19 -25.15
C PRO A 261 -17.24 18.16 -24.88
N LYS A 262 -17.52 19.22 -24.12
CA LYS A 262 -16.47 20.16 -23.76
C LYS A 262 -15.67 19.67 -22.56
N GLU A 263 -14.37 19.76 -22.69
CA GLU A 263 -13.45 19.49 -21.59
C GLU A 263 -13.26 20.72 -20.69
N LYS A 264 -12.47 20.53 -19.62
CA LYS A 264 -12.00 21.65 -18.80
C LYS A 264 -11.28 22.67 -19.67
N GLN A 265 -11.58 23.95 -19.45
CA GLN A 265 -10.92 25.04 -20.17
C GLN A 265 -9.40 24.94 -19.98
N PRO A 266 -8.62 25.06 -21.06
CA PRO A 266 -7.17 25.08 -20.96
C PRO A 266 -6.68 26.17 -20.00
N PRO A 267 -5.61 25.92 -19.22
CA PRO A 267 -5.04 26.93 -18.36
C PRO A 267 -4.64 28.18 -19.17
N PRO A 268 -4.99 29.39 -18.69
CA PRO A 268 -4.58 30.62 -19.35
C PRO A 268 -3.05 30.77 -19.42
N LYS A 269 -2.56 31.59 -20.35
CA LYS A 269 -1.11 31.73 -20.60
C LYS A 269 -0.40 32.54 -19.51
N ASN A 270 -1.07 33.55 -18.96
CA ASN A 270 -0.50 34.35 -17.90
C ASN A 270 -0.54 33.57 -16.56
N PRO A 271 0.58 33.44 -15.83
CA PRO A 271 0.62 32.64 -14.60
C PRO A 271 -0.32 33.15 -13.51
N LEU A 272 -0.53 34.47 -13.41
CA LEU A 272 -1.37 35.06 -12.37
C LEU A 272 -2.85 34.72 -12.60
N GLU A 273 -3.34 34.85 -13.82
CA GLU A 273 -4.72 34.44 -14.17
C GLU A 273 -4.90 32.93 -14.04
N ARG A 274 -3.88 32.12 -14.36
CA ARG A 274 -3.90 30.67 -14.17
C ARG A 274 -4.05 30.30 -12.69
N LEU A 275 -3.23 30.88 -11.82
CA LEU A 275 -3.33 30.66 -10.37
C LEU A 275 -4.66 31.16 -9.82
N LYS A 276 -5.17 32.29 -10.31
CA LYS A 276 -6.51 32.77 -9.94
C LYS A 276 -7.60 31.78 -10.36
N ALA A 277 -7.52 31.24 -11.57
CA ALA A 277 -8.47 30.26 -12.09
C ALA A 277 -8.43 28.94 -11.30
N GLU A 278 -7.24 28.50 -10.91
CA GLU A 278 -6.99 27.30 -10.08
C GLU A 278 -7.50 27.48 -8.64
N ARG A 279 -7.29 28.67 -8.05
CA ARG A 279 -7.74 29.02 -6.69
C ARG A 279 -9.26 29.13 -6.55
N ARG A 280 -10.01 29.21 -7.64
CA ARG A 280 -11.48 29.26 -7.58
C ARG A 280 -12.05 28.04 -6.86
N SER A 281 -13.18 28.22 -6.20
CA SER A 281 -13.95 27.13 -5.58
C SER A 281 -14.27 25.99 -6.56
N TYR A 282 -14.50 24.78 -6.06
CA TYR A 282 -14.90 23.65 -6.88
C TYR A 282 -16.12 23.96 -7.75
N LEU A 283 -17.16 24.59 -7.20
CA LEU A 283 -18.38 24.92 -7.93
C LEU A 283 -18.09 25.89 -9.10
N ALA A 284 -17.29 26.93 -8.87
CA ALA A 284 -16.89 27.88 -9.91
C ALA A 284 -15.95 27.26 -10.98
N ARG A 285 -15.32 26.11 -10.67
CA ARG A 285 -14.50 25.33 -11.61
C ARG A 285 -15.31 24.28 -12.37
N THR A 286 -16.57 24.02 -12.00
CA THR A 286 -17.42 23.08 -12.75
C THR A 286 -17.73 23.62 -14.15
N THR A 287 -17.68 22.75 -15.15
CA THR A 287 -17.87 23.10 -16.56
C THR A 287 -19.34 22.95 -16.94
N ILE A 288 -19.99 24.01 -17.43
CA ILE A 288 -21.43 23.98 -17.76
C ILE A 288 -21.66 24.00 -19.27
N GLN A 289 -22.08 22.90 -19.92
CA GLN A 289 -22.33 22.89 -21.39
C GLN A 289 -23.81 23.10 -21.70
N LEU A 290 -24.69 22.29 -21.11
CA LEU A 290 -26.13 22.32 -21.36
C LEU A 290 -26.94 23.04 -20.28
N GLY A 291 -26.37 23.24 -19.08
CA GLY A 291 -27.06 23.87 -17.94
C GLY A 291 -27.91 22.93 -17.09
N TYR A 292 -28.50 21.90 -17.69
CA TYR A 292 -29.30 20.86 -17.02
C TYR A 292 -28.66 19.48 -17.20
N PHE A 293 -29.13 18.45 -16.49
CA PHE A 293 -28.65 17.06 -16.65
C PHE A 293 -28.77 16.60 -18.12
N PRO A 294 -27.76 15.91 -18.69
CA PRO A 294 -26.50 15.42 -18.10
C PRO A 294 -25.36 16.45 -17.99
N ASN A 295 -25.63 17.72 -18.29
CA ASN A 295 -24.74 18.88 -18.33
C ASN A 295 -23.63 18.83 -19.40
N VAL A 296 -23.13 17.66 -19.76
CA VAL A 296 -22.17 17.41 -20.85
C VAL A 296 -22.81 16.46 -21.86
N THR A 297 -22.60 16.70 -23.16
CA THR A 297 -23.10 15.78 -24.19
C THR A 297 -22.38 14.43 -24.10
N LEU A 298 -23.09 13.34 -24.36
CA LEU A 298 -22.46 12.02 -24.42
C LEU A 298 -21.56 11.94 -25.65
N PRO A 299 -20.36 11.32 -25.56
CA PRO A 299 -19.56 11.05 -26.74
C PRO A 299 -20.32 10.05 -27.64
N PRO A 300 -20.37 10.27 -28.97
CA PRO A 300 -20.99 9.31 -29.86
C PRO A 300 -20.21 7.99 -29.80
N PRO A 301 -20.90 6.84 -29.73
CA PRO A 301 -20.22 5.55 -29.79
C PRO A 301 -19.52 5.37 -31.15
N ARG A 302 -18.55 4.46 -31.20
CA ARG A 302 -17.75 4.19 -32.41
C ARG A 302 -18.49 3.42 -33.49
N TYR A 303 -19.57 2.73 -33.11
CA TYR A 303 -20.35 1.83 -33.94
C TYR A 303 -21.83 2.21 -33.91
N GLU A 304 -22.55 1.97 -35.01
CA GLU A 304 -23.96 2.33 -35.16
C GLU A 304 -24.93 1.20 -34.80
N THR A 305 -24.48 -0.06 -34.89
CA THR A 305 -25.29 -1.25 -34.57
C THR A 305 -24.52 -2.18 -33.64
N VAL A 306 -25.26 -2.99 -32.86
CA VAL A 306 -24.67 -3.93 -31.91
C VAL A 306 -23.88 -5.02 -32.65
N GLU A 307 -24.38 -5.45 -33.80
CA GLU A 307 -23.75 -6.47 -34.65
C GLU A 307 -22.46 -5.97 -35.30
N ALA A 308 -22.28 -4.66 -35.44
CA ALA A 308 -21.03 -4.07 -35.93
C ALA A 308 -19.94 -3.98 -34.85
N VAL A 309 -20.30 -4.06 -33.56
CA VAL A 309 -19.34 -4.09 -32.46
C VAL A 309 -18.59 -5.44 -32.51
N PRO A 310 -17.26 -5.45 -32.62
CA PRO A 310 -16.50 -6.68 -32.74
C PRO A 310 -16.58 -7.48 -31.45
N ARG A 311 -17.10 -8.71 -31.54
CA ARG A 311 -17.15 -9.65 -30.41
C ARG A 311 -15.75 -10.18 -30.09
N PRO A 312 -15.20 -9.94 -28.88
CA PRO A 312 -13.96 -10.55 -28.45
C PRO A 312 -14.20 -12.03 -28.07
N VAL A 313 -13.11 -12.74 -27.78
CA VAL A 313 -13.18 -14.12 -27.29
C VAL A 313 -13.71 -14.13 -25.86
N HIS A 314 -14.68 -14.98 -25.56
CA HIS A 314 -15.19 -15.13 -24.20
C HIS A 314 -14.19 -15.95 -23.35
N PRO A 315 -14.01 -15.67 -22.04
CA PRO A 315 -13.07 -16.43 -21.21
C PRO A 315 -13.36 -17.93 -21.13
N ASP A 316 -14.62 -18.33 -21.25
CA ASP A 316 -14.98 -19.76 -21.28
C ASP A 316 -14.69 -20.44 -22.62
N GLU A 317 -14.53 -19.67 -23.72
CA GLU A 317 -14.10 -20.21 -25.02
C GLU A 317 -12.60 -20.50 -25.08
N ILE A 318 -11.85 -20.00 -24.09
CA ILE A 318 -10.45 -20.35 -23.86
C ILE A 318 -10.37 -21.25 -22.63
N GLU A 319 -10.63 -22.54 -22.84
CA GLU A 319 -10.43 -23.55 -21.80
C GLU A 319 -8.96 -23.60 -21.37
N GLY A 320 -8.06 -23.45 -22.36
CA GLY A 320 -6.61 -23.40 -22.20
C GLY A 320 -5.99 -24.76 -21.81
N PRO A 321 -4.66 -24.93 -21.98
CA PRO A 321 -4.00 -26.13 -21.51
C PRO A 321 -4.04 -26.19 -19.98
N TRP A 322 -4.67 -27.22 -19.44
CA TRP A 322 -4.65 -27.56 -18.04
C TRP A 322 -3.47 -28.48 -17.74
N GLU A 323 -2.74 -28.20 -16.68
CA GLU A 323 -1.66 -29.02 -16.20
C GLU A 323 -2.14 -29.82 -14.99
N ALA A 324 -2.31 -31.13 -15.16
CA ALA A 324 -2.65 -32.04 -14.08
C ALA A 324 -1.38 -32.74 -13.56
N TYR A 325 -1.05 -32.49 -12.30
CA TYR A 325 0.08 -33.09 -11.60
C TYR A 325 -0.40 -34.29 -10.79
N ILE A 326 -0.15 -35.49 -11.30
CA ILE A 326 -0.53 -36.76 -10.68
C ILE A 326 0.67 -37.30 -9.91
N THR A 327 0.57 -37.35 -8.58
CA THR A 327 1.62 -37.92 -7.74
C THR A 327 1.36 -39.41 -7.54
N TYR A 328 2.19 -40.26 -8.13
CA TYR A 328 2.10 -41.71 -7.95
C TYR A 328 2.83 -42.16 -6.69
N ASP A 329 2.31 -43.20 -6.06
CA ASP A 329 2.90 -43.83 -4.87
C ASP A 329 4.20 -44.59 -5.18
N ARG A 330 4.39 -45.01 -6.44
CA ARG A 330 5.59 -45.67 -6.94
C ARG A 330 6.38 -44.77 -7.90
N GLU A 331 7.64 -45.10 -8.14
CA GLU A 331 8.56 -44.37 -9.05
C GLU A 331 8.27 -44.63 -10.54
N ASP A 332 7.53 -45.69 -10.88
CA ASP A 332 7.21 -46.11 -12.25
C ASP A 332 5.97 -45.39 -12.84
N GLY A 333 5.58 -44.25 -12.27
CA GLY A 333 4.36 -43.52 -12.63
C GLY A 333 4.32 -43.08 -14.09
N LEU A 334 5.42 -42.55 -14.63
CA LEU A 334 5.48 -42.14 -16.05
C LEU A 334 5.35 -43.34 -17.00
N SER A 335 6.10 -44.42 -16.73
CA SER A 335 6.02 -45.64 -17.55
C SER A 335 4.62 -46.25 -17.52
N TYR A 336 3.95 -46.22 -16.36
CA TYR A 336 2.57 -46.67 -16.24
C TYR A 336 1.62 -45.78 -17.07
N ALA A 337 1.72 -44.46 -16.92
CA ALA A 337 0.91 -43.51 -17.67
C ALA A 337 1.09 -43.67 -19.20
N GLN A 338 2.32 -43.89 -19.67
CA GLN A 338 2.61 -44.16 -21.08
C GLN A 338 2.04 -45.51 -21.54
N SER A 339 2.04 -46.54 -20.68
CA SER A 339 1.48 -47.85 -21.00
C SER A 339 -0.04 -47.83 -21.17
N LEU A 340 -0.74 -46.90 -20.51
CA LEU A 340 -2.19 -46.70 -20.68
C LEU A 340 -2.54 -46.15 -22.07
N GLY A 341 -1.63 -45.38 -22.68
CA GLY A 341 -1.78 -44.89 -24.06
C GLY A 341 -3.04 -44.06 -24.30
N ILE A 342 -3.55 -43.36 -23.28
CA ILE A 342 -4.78 -42.58 -23.40
C ILE A 342 -4.54 -41.33 -24.26
N THR A 343 -5.39 -41.14 -25.25
CA THR A 343 -5.31 -40.00 -26.19
C THR A 343 -6.39 -38.96 -25.93
N THR A 344 -7.59 -39.40 -25.56
CA THR A 344 -8.72 -38.54 -25.23
C THR A 344 -9.47 -39.06 -24.01
N ILE A 345 -10.01 -38.14 -23.21
CA ILE A 345 -10.82 -38.41 -22.03
C ILE A 345 -12.11 -37.59 -22.14
N GLY A 346 -13.20 -38.23 -22.58
CA GLY A 346 -14.43 -37.50 -22.88
C GLY A 346 -14.19 -36.48 -24.00
N VAL A 347 -14.25 -35.18 -23.67
CA VAL A 347 -13.97 -34.06 -24.58
C VAL A 347 -12.55 -33.48 -24.44
N ALA A 348 -11.81 -33.87 -23.40
CA ALA A 348 -10.44 -33.41 -23.20
C ALA A 348 -9.47 -34.25 -24.06
N THR A 349 -8.64 -33.58 -24.84
CA THR A 349 -7.54 -34.19 -25.58
C THR A 349 -6.28 -34.10 -24.72
N VAL A 350 -5.60 -35.22 -24.53
CA VAL A 350 -4.33 -35.25 -23.78
C VAL A 350 -3.22 -34.82 -24.74
N LEU A 351 -2.65 -33.64 -24.51
CA LEU A 351 -1.63 -33.03 -25.37
C LEU A 351 -0.25 -33.65 -25.14
N GLY A 352 0.05 -34.03 -23.91
CA GLY A 352 1.34 -34.61 -23.54
C GLY A 352 1.33 -35.17 -22.13
N LEU A 353 2.20 -36.16 -21.91
CA LEU A 353 2.52 -36.71 -20.60
C LEU A 353 4.03 -36.64 -20.40
N THR A 354 4.46 -35.95 -19.35
CA THR A 354 5.87 -35.77 -19.01
C THR A 354 6.10 -36.02 -17.53
N GLU A 355 7.32 -36.39 -17.14
CA GLU A 355 7.70 -36.37 -15.73
C GLU A 355 7.96 -34.93 -15.31
N HIS A 356 7.31 -34.49 -14.24
CA HIS A 356 7.51 -33.15 -13.71
C HIS A 356 8.87 -33.04 -13.02
N VAL A 357 9.74 -32.18 -13.56
CA VAL A 357 11.05 -31.92 -12.98
C VAL A 357 10.88 -31.15 -11.67
N ARG A 358 11.20 -31.81 -10.55
CA ARG A 358 11.22 -31.22 -9.21
C ARG A 358 12.58 -31.39 -8.57
N GLU A 359 12.94 -30.45 -7.71
CA GLU A 359 14.11 -30.64 -6.83
C GLU A 359 13.82 -31.81 -5.87
N PRO A 360 14.80 -32.71 -5.64
CA PRO A 360 14.62 -33.81 -4.69
C PRO A 360 14.39 -33.24 -3.29
N GLN A 361 13.39 -33.75 -2.59
CA GLN A 361 13.01 -33.24 -1.29
C GLN A 361 14.07 -33.64 -0.26
N PRO A 362 14.49 -32.77 0.68
CA PRO A 362 15.41 -33.17 1.72
C PRO A 362 14.65 -33.95 2.81
N TYR A 363 15.34 -34.92 3.45
CA TYR A 363 14.76 -35.77 4.50
C TYR A 363 14.14 -34.96 5.65
N ALA A 364 14.66 -33.75 5.90
CA ALA A 364 14.14 -32.83 6.90
C ALA A 364 12.66 -32.48 6.74
N VAL A 365 12.10 -32.55 5.52
CA VAL A 365 10.68 -32.24 5.29
C VAL A 365 9.76 -33.39 5.72
N VAL A 366 10.27 -34.63 5.76
CA VAL A 366 9.52 -35.79 6.25
C VAL A 366 9.88 -36.15 7.69
N ASP A 367 11.02 -35.70 8.20
CA ASP A 367 11.44 -35.89 9.58
C ASP A 367 10.48 -35.19 10.56
N PRO A 368 9.76 -35.94 11.44
CA PRO A 368 8.81 -35.35 12.36
C PRO A 368 9.43 -34.35 13.34
N VAL A 369 10.70 -34.56 13.75
CA VAL A 369 11.40 -33.70 14.71
C VAL A 369 11.66 -32.33 14.08
N TYR A 370 12.13 -32.31 12.84
CA TYR A 370 12.40 -31.08 12.09
C TYR A 370 11.10 -30.33 11.79
N CYS A 371 10.06 -31.03 11.36
CA CYS A 371 8.74 -30.47 11.13
C CYS A 371 8.10 -29.89 12.40
N GLU A 372 8.28 -30.53 13.56
CA GLU A 372 7.83 -29.97 14.84
C GLU A 372 8.59 -28.69 15.20
N ALA A 373 9.91 -28.66 15.02
CA ALA A 373 10.72 -27.48 15.26
C ALA A 373 10.28 -26.29 14.39
N LEU A 374 10.06 -26.51 13.09
CA LEU A 374 9.54 -25.48 12.17
C LEU A 374 8.16 -24.98 12.59
N ARG A 375 7.24 -25.89 12.95
CA ARG A 375 5.90 -25.51 13.42
C ARG A 375 5.96 -24.72 14.73
N ARG A 376 6.86 -25.07 15.64
CA ARG A 376 7.06 -24.35 16.91
C ARG A 376 7.58 -22.93 16.66
N GLU A 377 8.55 -22.78 15.77
CA GLU A 377 9.10 -21.46 15.43
C GLU A 377 8.04 -20.57 14.78
N ARG A 378 7.30 -21.11 13.79
CA ARG A 378 6.15 -20.41 13.19
C ARG A 378 5.10 -20.03 14.24
N ALA A 379 4.78 -20.93 15.18
CA ALA A 379 3.81 -20.63 16.22
C ALA A 379 4.27 -19.46 17.11
N ARG A 380 5.56 -19.36 17.44
CA ARG A 380 6.13 -18.24 18.19
C ARG A 380 6.08 -16.94 17.40
N GLU A 381 6.48 -16.98 16.13
CA GLU A 381 6.41 -15.83 15.21
C GLU A 381 4.97 -15.29 15.10
N GLU A 382 4.01 -16.17 14.82
CA GLU A 382 2.60 -15.82 14.70
C GLU A 382 2.01 -15.29 16.01
N THR A 383 2.45 -15.82 17.15
CA THR A 383 2.01 -15.32 18.47
C THR A 383 2.51 -13.90 18.69
N LEU A 384 3.79 -13.62 18.41
CA LEU A 384 4.38 -12.28 18.55
C LEU A 384 3.75 -11.27 17.59
N MET A 385 3.38 -11.71 16.38
CA MET A 385 2.77 -10.84 15.37
C MET A 385 1.31 -10.49 15.69
N LYS A 386 0.55 -11.44 16.24
CA LYS A 386 -0.90 -11.28 16.44
C LYS A 386 -1.29 -10.87 17.87
N TRP A 387 -0.41 -11.07 18.86
CA TRP A 387 -0.74 -10.89 20.28
C TRP A 387 0.28 -10.02 21.03
N PRO A 388 -0.16 -9.08 21.90
CA PRO A 388 -1.54 -8.73 22.21
C PRO A 388 -2.21 -7.95 21.07
N HIS A 389 -3.44 -8.34 20.71
CA HIS A 389 -4.20 -7.61 19.71
C HIS A 389 -4.72 -6.29 20.29
N VAL A 390 -4.30 -5.18 19.68
CA VAL A 390 -4.73 -3.83 20.02
C VAL A 390 -5.28 -3.16 18.75
N PRO A 391 -6.48 -2.55 18.79
CA PRO A 391 -7.09 -2.00 17.59
C PRO A 391 -6.24 -0.86 17.05
N GLU A 392 -6.09 -0.83 15.72
CA GLU A 392 -5.34 0.20 15.01
C GLU A 392 -5.89 1.60 15.33
N TRP A 393 -7.21 1.78 15.30
CA TRP A 393 -7.82 3.03 15.72
C TRP A 393 -9.23 2.84 16.27
N LYS A 394 -9.59 3.68 17.24
CA LYS A 394 -10.95 3.83 17.76
C LYS A 394 -11.18 5.25 18.25
N TYR A 395 -12.43 5.71 18.29
CA TYR A 395 -12.78 7.11 18.61
C TYR A 395 -12.41 7.51 20.05
N GLU A 396 -12.33 6.54 20.96
CA GLU A 396 -11.90 6.74 22.35
C GLU A 396 -10.52 7.37 22.44
N TYR A 397 -9.61 7.01 21.52
CA TYR A 397 -8.26 7.60 21.48
C TYR A 397 -8.35 9.12 21.37
N SER A 398 -9.01 9.63 20.32
CA SER A 398 -9.23 11.07 20.15
C SER A 398 -10.11 11.71 21.23
N THR A 399 -10.93 10.93 21.91
CA THR A 399 -11.78 11.45 22.98
C THR A 399 -10.99 11.69 24.26
N TYR A 400 -10.16 10.74 24.66
CA TYR A 400 -9.36 10.84 25.88
C TYR A 400 -8.13 11.74 25.74
N THR A 401 -7.57 11.88 24.54
CA THR A 401 -6.39 12.73 24.30
C THR A 401 -6.72 14.21 24.10
N ARG A 402 -8.01 14.60 24.06
CA ARG A 402 -8.40 16.02 23.99
C ARG A 402 -8.31 16.67 25.37
N LYS A 403 -7.73 17.87 25.41
CA LYS A 403 -7.55 18.70 26.61
C LYS A 403 -7.89 20.15 26.29
N HIS A 404 -8.35 20.89 27.29
CA HIS A 404 -8.61 22.31 27.12
C HIS A 404 -7.31 23.10 27.13
N LEU A 405 -7.32 24.32 26.59
CA LEU A 405 -6.14 25.18 26.56
C LEU A 405 -5.56 25.44 27.96
N ALA A 406 -6.42 25.64 28.96
CA ALA A 406 -6.00 25.80 30.36
C ALA A 406 -5.23 24.59 30.88
N ASP A 407 -5.70 23.37 30.58
CA ASP A 407 -5.02 22.12 30.98
C ASP A 407 -3.67 21.97 30.28
N ILE A 408 -3.57 22.38 29.01
CA ILE A 408 -2.32 22.35 28.24
C ILE A 408 -1.30 23.28 28.90
N VAL A 409 -1.69 24.54 29.14
CA VAL A 409 -0.83 25.53 29.80
C VAL A 409 -0.41 25.05 31.19
N GLN A 410 -1.35 24.51 31.99
CA GLN A 410 -1.02 23.98 33.31
C GLN A 410 -0.02 22.80 33.24
N TYR A 411 -0.11 21.96 32.22
CA TYR A 411 0.71 20.76 32.09
C TYR A 411 2.14 21.04 31.60
N ASN A 412 2.34 21.91 30.60
CA ASN A 412 3.63 22.08 29.93
C ASN A 412 4.12 23.53 29.84
N TYR A 413 3.74 24.39 30.78
CA TYR A 413 4.29 25.73 30.91
C TYR A 413 5.67 25.74 31.59
N THR A 414 6.56 26.61 31.09
CA THR A 414 7.80 26.99 31.78
C THR A 414 8.04 28.48 31.55
N ASN A 415 8.73 29.13 32.50
CA ASN A 415 9.13 30.54 32.39
C ASN A 415 10.06 30.86 31.20
N VAL A 416 10.51 29.86 30.45
CA VAL A 416 11.27 30.04 29.20
C VAL A 416 10.50 30.92 28.21
N VAL A 417 9.17 30.78 28.13
CA VAL A 417 8.37 31.58 27.18
C VAL A 417 8.42 33.07 27.53
N ASP A 418 8.24 33.43 28.80
CA ASP A 418 8.25 34.84 29.24
C ASP A 418 9.66 35.45 29.18
N TYR A 419 10.69 34.67 29.51
CA TYR A 419 12.08 35.12 29.40
C TYR A 419 12.49 35.35 27.95
N VAL A 420 12.11 34.44 27.04
CA VAL A 420 12.39 34.60 25.61
C VAL A 420 11.61 35.77 25.03
N ASP A 421 10.34 35.97 25.41
CA ASP A 421 9.56 37.14 25.00
C ASP A 421 10.24 38.44 25.43
N ARG A 422 10.74 38.50 26.67
CA ARG A 422 11.51 39.64 27.16
C ARG A 422 12.84 39.81 26.42
N GLU A 423 13.58 38.73 26.14
CA GLU A 423 14.85 38.78 25.41
C GLU A 423 14.66 39.24 23.96
N VAL A 424 13.64 38.73 23.27
CA VAL A 424 13.26 39.14 21.91
C VAL A 424 12.86 40.60 21.88
N LEU A 425 12.06 41.06 22.84
CA LEU A 425 11.68 42.46 22.98
C LEU A 425 12.90 43.38 23.16
N LEU A 426 13.91 42.94 23.91
CA LEU A 426 15.12 43.73 24.17
C LEU A 426 16.15 43.67 23.03
N THR A 427 16.19 42.58 22.26
CA THR A 427 17.24 42.33 21.25
C THR A 427 16.78 42.53 19.81
N GLY A 428 15.47 42.48 19.55
CA GLY A 428 14.89 42.54 18.20
C GLY A 428 15.19 41.32 17.32
N LYS A 429 15.62 40.19 17.91
CA LYS A 429 15.88 38.96 17.15
C LYS A 429 14.57 38.25 16.78
N SER A 430 14.51 37.69 15.57
CA SER A 430 13.36 36.89 15.12
C SER A 430 13.41 35.47 15.66
N VAL A 431 12.26 34.95 16.10
CA VAL A 431 12.09 33.57 16.56
C VAL A 431 11.09 32.86 15.65
N TRP A 432 11.49 31.70 15.12
CA TRP A 432 10.71 30.95 14.12
C TRP A 432 10.06 29.67 14.67
N GLU A 433 10.63 29.12 15.74
CA GLU A 433 10.14 27.92 16.43
C GLU A 433 9.82 28.24 17.89
N CYS A 434 8.80 27.59 18.44
CA CYS A 434 8.47 27.76 19.86
C CYS A 434 9.64 27.26 20.72
N PRO A 435 10.12 28.03 21.71
CA PRO A 435 11.27 27.66 22.53
C PRO A 435 10.99 26.46 23.47
N ILE A 436 9.72 26.05 23.57
CA ILE A 436 9.26 24.89 24.33
C ILE A 436 8.49 23.93 23.43
N HIS A 437 8.64 22.63 23.68
CA HIS A 437 7.82 21.60 23.04
C HIS A 437 6.44 21.52 23.71
N ILE A 438 5.38 21.79 22.96
CA ILE A 438 3.99 21.74 23.44
C ILE A 438 3.39 20.35 23.15
N ASP A 439 3.16 19.58 24.22
CA ASP A 439 2.33 18.36 24.16
C ASP A 439 0.86 18.73 24.37
N HIS A 440 0.14 18.92 23.26
CA HIS A 440 -1.30 19.28 23.27
C HIS A 440 -2.21 18.22 23.90
N THR A 441 -1.70 17.00 24.13
CA THR A 441 -2.49 15.91 24.71
C THR A 441 -2.32 15.78 26.23
N CYS A 442 -1.49 16.63 26.84
CA CYS A 442 -1.07 16.55 28.24
C CYS A 442 -0.61 15.14 28.62
N GLY A 443 0.17 14.51 27.74
CA GLY A 443 0.66 13.14 27.89
C GLY A 443 -0.29 12.03 27.43
N GLY A 444 -1.52 12.35 27.05
CA GLY A 444 -2.50 11.36 26.57
C GLY A 444 -2.10 10.63 25.28
N SER A 445 -1.30 11.25 24.41
CA SER A 445 -0.78 10.63 23.19
C SER A 445 0.03 9.36 23.48
N LYS A 446 0.70 9.28 24.64
CA LYS A 446 1.49 8.10 25.06
C LYS A 446 0.61 6.89 25.41
N THR A 447 -0.68 7.09 25.66
CA THR A 447 -1.66 6.02 25.94
C THR A 447 -2.16 5.36 24.65
N VAL A 448 -2.06 6.06 23.52
CA VAL A 448 -2.47 5.54 22.21
C VAL A 448 -1.38 4.59 21.69
N PRO A 449 -1.74 3.43 21.11
CA PRO A 449 -0.74 2.52 20.58
C PRO A 449 0.05 3.16 19.42
N PRO A 450 1.34 2.83 19.26
CA PRO A 450 2.23 3.54 18.35
C PRO A 450 1.92 3.32 16.85
N HIS A 451 1.25 2.23 16.48
CA HIS A 451 0.82 1.96 15.10
C HIS A 451 -0.53 2.61 14.76
N ALA A 452 -1.10 3.43 15.65
CA ALA A 452 -2.44 3.97 15.44
C ALA A 452 -2.52 4.98 14.29
N LYS A 453 -3.47 4.78 13.38
CA LYS A 453 -3.77 5.69 12.27
C LYS A 453 -5.27 5.85 12.07
N LYS A 454 -5.74 7.07 11.80
CA LYS A 454 -7.15 7.32 11.52
C LYS A 454 -7.58 6.59 10.24
N PRO A 455 -8.75 5.91 10.22
CA PRO A 455 -9.27 5.31 9.00
C PRO A 455 -9.70 6.39 8.01
N VAL A 456 -9.72 6.05 6.72
CA VAL A 456 -10.25 6.93 5.68
C VAL A 456 -11.76 7.04 5.83
N ARG A 457 -12.28 8.26 5.82
CA ARG A 457 -13.72 8.55 5.85
C ARG A 457 -14.13 9.05 4.48
N TYR A 458 -15.12 8.38 3.88
CA TYR A 458 -15.67 8.76 2.58
C TYR A 458 -16.95 9.55 2.78
N MET A 459 -17.20 10.53 1.90
CA MET A 459 -18.44 11.31 1.88
C MET A 459 -18.73 12.00 3.22
N ASP A 460 -17.70 12.60 3.82
CA ASP A 460 -17.85 13.38 5.07
C ASP A 460 -18.86 14.53 4.87
N ALA A 461 -19.76 14.69 5.84
CA ALA A 461 -20.78 15.74 5.84
C ALA A 461 -20.16 17.09 6.23
N GLY A 462 -19.49 17.75 5.29
CA GLY A 462 -18.89 19.07 5.49
C GLY A 462 -18.67 19.80 4.17
N ILE A 463 -18.75 21.14 4.21
CA ILE A 463 -18.63 22.00 3.02
C ILE A 463 -17.18 22.44 2.73
N ALA A 464 -16.24 22.18 3.65
CA ALA A 464 -14.86 22.65 3.54
C ALA A 464 -14.14 22.13 2.28
N ASN A 465 -14.46 20.91 1.83
CA ASN A 465 -13.90 20.31 0.62
C ASN A 465 -14.32 21.05 -0.68
N VAL A 466 -15.40 21.82 -0.65
CA VAL A 466 -15.83 22.65 -1.78
C VAL A 466 -14.86 23.83 -1.98
N GLY A 467 -14.25 24.32 -0.90
CA GLY A 467 -13.25 25.39 -0.94
C GLY A 467 -13.82 26.74 -1.39
N VAL A 468 -14.98 27.12 -0.84
CA VAL A 468 -15.62 28.41 -1.10
C VAL A 468 -14.80 29.57 -0.51
N THR A 469 -14.84 30.73 -1.17
CA THR A 469 -14.06 31.92 -0.75
C THR A 469 -14.89 33.21 -0.76
N ASP A 470 -16.20 33.07 -0.91
CA ASP A 470 -17.16 34.11 -1.28
C ASP A 470 -18.55 33.92 -0.64
N ILE A 471 -18.72 32.89 0.20
CA ILE A 471 -19.88 32.57 1.04
C ILE A 471 -19.39 31.95 2.34
#